data_AF-A0A6B2CNN9-F1
#
_entry.id   AF-A0A6B2CNN9-F1
#
_cell.length_a   1.000
_cell.length_b   1.000
_cell.length_c   1.000
_cell.angle_alpha   90.00
_cell.angle_beta   90.00
_cell.angle_gamma   90.00
#
_symmetry.space_group_name_H-M   'P 1'
#
loop_
_entity.id
_entity.type
_entity.pdbx_description
1 polymer ?
#
loop_
_entity_poly.entity_id
_entity_poly.type
_entity_poly.pdbx_seq_one_letter_code
_entity_poly.pdbx_strand_id
1 'polypeptide(L)'
;FAEHFGIAIAEAVAAGLVPVVYRDGGGWTDIASRIDQGLGYTNVEEAARIVRSLLNDTERLRALSARAREVAKGFSYEAFRARVDEVIRLLKAKGP
;
A
#
# COMPACT_ATOMS: atom_id res chain seq x y z
N PHE A 1 17.08 -10.35 1.09
CA PHE A 1 17.02 -8.95 1.56
C PHE A 1 15.71 -8.79 2.28
N ALA A 2 15.73 -8.39 3.55
CA ALA A 2 14.50 -8.04 4.26
C ALA A 2 13.98 -6.73 3.64
N GLU A 3 12.74 -6.74 3.14
CA GLU A 3 12.11 -5.48 2.74
C GLU A 3 12.07 -4.54 3.94
N HIS A 4 12.44 -3.27 3.74
CA HIS A 4 12.09 -2.21 4.68
C HIS A 4 10.56 -2.15 4.81
N PHE A 5 10.05 -1.61 5.92
CA PHE A 5 8.62 -1.53 6.32
C PHE A 5 7.60 -1.06 5.25
N GLY A 6 8.05 -0.65 4.05
CA GLY A 6 7.19 -0.23 2.96
C GLY A 6 6.85 1.26 3.01
N ILE A 7 7.58 2.06 3.80
CA ILE A 7 7.35 3.51 3.94
C ILE A 7 7.40 4.21 2.58
N ALA A 8 8.39 3.94 1.74
CA ALA A 8 8.49 4.55 0.42
C ALA A 8 7.27 4.22 -0.48
N ILE A 9 6.72 3.01 -0.35
CA ILE A 9 5.52 2.60 -1.09
C ILE A 9 4.30 3.33 -0.51
N ALA A 10 4.20 3.45 0.81
CA ALA A 10 3.12 4.20 1.47
C ALA A 10 3.13 5.68 1.08
N GLU A 11 4.31 6.33 1.03
CA GLU A 11 4.48 7.72 0.58
C GLU A 11 4.10 7.88 -0.89
N ALA A 12 4.53 6.99 -1.77
CA ALA A 12 4.17 7.00 -3.19
C ALA A 12 2.65 6.90 -3.38
N VAL A 13 2.01 5.98 -2.64
CA VAL A 13 0.56 5.75 -2.67
C VAL A 13 -0.21 6.95 -2.09
N ALA A 14 0.33 7.62 -1.07
CA ALA A 14 -0.23 8.85 -0.51
C ALA A 14 -0.17 10.03 -1.51
N ALA A 15 0.89 10.12 -2.32
CA ALA A 15 0.97 11.03 -3.46
C ALA A 15 0.01 10.66 -4.60
N GLY A 16 -0.57 9.45 -4.54
CA GLY A 16 -1.47 8.87 -5.53
C GLY A 16 -0.77 8.22 -6.73
N LEU A 17 0.48 7.82 -6.56
CA LEU A 17 1.14 6.93 -7.51
C LEU A 17 0.55 5.52 -7.38
N VAL A 18 0.48 4.80 -8.50
CA VAL A 18 0.01 3.42 -8.55
C VAL A 18 1.23 2.50 -8.42
N PRO A 19 1.38 1.76 -7.31
CA PRO A 19 2.59 0.98 -7.06
C PRO A 19 2.55 -0.32 -7.86
N VAL A 20 3.65 -0.68 -8.52
CA VAL A 20 3.88 -2.02 -9.10
C VAL A 20 5.03 -2.65 -8.32
N VAL A 21 4.75 -3.69 -7.53
CA VAL A 21 5.66 -4.20 -6.49
C VAL A 21 5.80 -5.73 -6.54
N TYR A 22 6.83 -6.27 -5.91
CA TYR A 22 7.03 -7.72 -5.86
C TYR A 22 5.88 -8.41 -5.10
N ARG A 23 5.24 -9.39 -5.73
CA ARG A 23 3.97 -9.99 -5.27
C ARG A 23 4.09 -10.73 -3.94
N ASP A 24 5.26 -11.25 -3.60
CA ASP A 24 5.45 -11.96 -2.33
C ASP A 24 6.16 -11.08 -1.28
N GLY A 25 6.17 -9.76 -1.49
CA GLY A 25 6.73 -8.76 -0.58
C GLY A 25 5.72 -8.21 0.44
N GLY A 26 6.22 -7.55 1.48
CA GLY A 26 5.41 -6.77 2.43
C GLY A 26 4.71 -5.61 1.73
N GLY A 27 5.39 -4.94 0.80
CA GLY A 27 4.78 -3.87 -0.02
C GLY A 27 3.53 -4.33 -0.80
N TRP A 28 3.52 -5.59 -1.25
CA TRP A 28 2.33 -6.19 -1.85
C TRP A 28 1.23 -6.47 -0.81
N THR A 29 1.61 -7.22 0.22
CA THR A 29 0.70 -7.74 1.24
C THR A 29 -0.03 -6.61 1.97
N ASP A 30 0.71 -5.58 2.37
CA ASP A 30 0.20 -4.53 3.24
C ASP A 30 -0.47 -3.38 2.47
N ILE A 31 -0.06 -3.14 1.22
CA ILE A 31 -0.45 -1.95 0.45
C ILE A 31 -1.04 -2.29 -0.92
N ALA A 32 -0.22 -2.77 -1.87
CA ALA A 32 -0.63 -2.80 -3.27
C ALA A 32 -1.81 -3.75 -3.55
N SER A 33 -1.88 -4.89 -2.87
CA SER A 33 -2.99 -5.85 -2.99
C SER A 33 -4.35 -5.27 -2.55
N ARG A 34 -4.34 -4.27 -1.64
CA ARG A 34 -5.53 -3.54 -1.19
C ARG A 34 -5.99 -2.48 -2.21
N ILE A 35 -5.09 -2.08 -3.11
CA ILE A 35 -5.39 -1.18 -4.24
C ILE A 35 -5.86 -1.97 -5.44
N ASP A 36 -5.17 -3.05 -5.85
CA ASP A 36 -5.57 -3.94 -6.95
C ASP A 36 -4.69 -5.20 -7.00
N GLN A 37 -5.29 -6.37 -7.25
CA GLN A 37 -4.59 -7.65 -7.29
C GLN A 37 -3.67 -7.83 -8.51
N GLY A 38 -3.78 -6.97 -9.53
CA GLY A 38 -2.92 -6.96 -10.72
C GLY A 38 -1.67 -6.10 -10.60
N LEU A 39 -1.39 -5.51 -9.44
CA LEU A 39 -0.23 -4.62 -9.23
C LEU A 39 1.04 -5.37 -8.74
N GLY A 40 0.96 -6.68 -8.60
CA GLY A 40 2.02 -7.52 -8.07
C GLY A 40 2.74 -8.26 -9.19
N TYR A 41 4.07 -8.30 -9.18
CA TYR A 41 4.88 -9.06 -10.14
C TYR A 41 5.77 -10.10 -9.45
N THR A 42 6.12 -11.18 -10.15
CA THR A 42 7.13 -12.15 -9.68
C THR A 42 8.39 -12.17 -10.53
N ASN A 43 8.37 -11.55 -11.71
CA ASN A 43 9.52 -11.38 -12.62
C ASN A 43 9.46 -10.05 -13.37
N VAL A 44 10.57 -9.72 -14.05
CA VAL A 44 10.76 -8.43 -14.74
C VAL A 44 9.81 -8.28 -15.93
N GLU A 45 9.54 -9.37 -16.66
CA GLU A 45 8.64 -9.38 -17.81
C GLU A 45 7.20 -9.07 -17.40
N GLU A 46 6.75 -9.61 -16.26
CA GLU A 46 5.48 -9.29 -15.66
C GLU A 46 5.41 -7.83 -15.19
N ALA A 47 6.44 -7.33 -14.51
CA ALA A 47 6.51 -5.93 -14.12
C ALA A 47 6.36 -4.98 -15.33
N ALA A 48 7.12 -5.25 -16.41
CA ALA A 48 7.05 -4.47 -17.64
C ALA A 48 5.66 -4.53 -18.30
N ARG A 49 5.01 -5.70 -18.31
CA ARG A 49 3.64 -5.86 -18.84
C ARG A 49 2.61 -5.07 -18.03
N ILE A 50 2.69 -5.12 -16.69
CA ILE A 50 1.77 -4.39 -15.81
C ILE A 50 1.96 -2.89 -16.02
N VAL A 51 3.19 -2.38 -15.99
CA VAL A 51 3.50 -0.96 -16.21
C VAL A 51 2.97 -0.50 -17.58
N ARG A 52 3.25 -1.26 -18.65
CA ARG A 52 2.75 -0.93 -19.99
C ARG A 52 1.22 -0.92 -20.07
N SER A 53 0.55 -1.88 -19.42
CA SER A 53 -0.91 -1.92 -19.36
C SER A 53 -1.48 -0.67 -18.67
N LEU A 54 -0.87 -0.22 -17.58
CA LEU A 54 -1.28 0.98 -16.86
C LEU A 54 -1.06 2.25 -17.68
N LEU A 55 0.06 2.36 -18.39
CA LEU A 55 0.37 3.52 -19.23
C LEU A 55 -0.57 3.64 -20.43
N ASN A 56 -1.10 2.51 -20.93
CA ASN A 56 -2.03 2.49 -22.07
C ASN A 56 -3.51 2.65 -21.66
N ASP A 57 -3.82 2.71 -20.37
CA ASP A 57 -5.18 2.82 -19.85
C ASP A 57 -5.25 3.93 -18.79
N THR A 58 -5.42 5.17 -19.28
CA THR A 58 -5.43 6.36 -18.42
C THR A 58 -6.62 6.37 -17.46
N GLU A 59 -7.76 5.81 -17.85
CA GLU A 59 -8.95 5.75 -17.00
C GLU A 59 -8.71 4.81 -15.81
N ARG A 60 -8.22 3.60 -16.09
CA ARG A 60 -7.82 2.65 -15.05
C ARG A 60 -6.74 3.24 -14.14
N LEU A 61 -5.73 3.90 -14.71
CA LEU A 61 -4.67 4.53 -13.91
C LEU A 61 -5.22 5.59 -12.95
N ARG A 62 -6.16 6.43 -13.40
CA ARG A 62 -6.83 7.43 -12.54
C ARG A 62 -7.66 6.79 -11.45
N ALA A 63 -8.42 5.74 -11.77
CA ALA A 63 -9.22 5.01 -10.78
C ALA A 63 -8.32 4.37 -9.70
N LEU A 64 -7.22 3.74 -10.12
CA LEU A 64 -6.23 3.16 -9.21
C LEU A 64 -5.51 4.23 -8.39
N SER A 65 -5.20 5.39 -8.97
CA SER A 65 -4.60 6.54 -8.26
C SER A 65 -5.54 7.09 -7.16
N ALA A 66 -6.84 7.16 -7.42
CA ALA A 66 -7.82 7.54 -6.40
C ALA A 66 -7.87 6.51 -5.27
N ARG A 67 -7.96 5.21 -5.62
CA ARG A 67 -7.97 4.12 -4.65
C ARG A 67 -6.67 4.03 -3.83
N ALA A 68 -5.52 4.33 -4.45
CA ALA A 68 -4.23 4.44 -3.79
C ALA A 68 -4.30 5.46 -2.64
N ARG A 69 -4.78 6.68 -2.90
CA ARG A 69 -4.94 7.70 -1.86
C ARG A 69 -5.87 7.25 -0.74
N GLU A 70 -6.96 6.55 -1.06
CA GLU A 70 -7.86 6.00 -0.03
C GLU A 70 -7.17 4.95 0.86
N VAL A 71 -6.38 4.05 0.28
CA VAL A 71 -5.58 3.07 1.05
C VAL A 71 -4.53 3.78 1.92
N ALA A 72 -3.87 4.82 1.40
CA ALA A 72 -2.87 5.61 2.14
C ALA A 72 -3.42 6.27 3.41
N LYS A 73 -4.71 6.64 3.47
CA LYS A 73 -5.33 7.22 4.68
C LYS A 73 -5.16 6.30 5.90
N GLY A 74 -5.14 4.99 5.69
CA GLY A 74 -4.93 4.00 6.75
C GLY A 74 -3.50 3.97 7.34
N PHE A 75 -2.56 4.67 6.70
CA PHE A 75 -1.15 4.81 7.09
C PHE A 75 -0.83 6.24 7.57
N SER A 76 -1.84 7.10 7.74
CA SER A 76 -1.67 8.44 8.30
C SER A 76 -1.20 8.39 9.76
N TYR A 77 -0.54 9.46 10.20
CA TYR A 77 -0.11 9.60 11.58
C TYR A 77 -1.31 9.57 12.55
N GLU A 78 -2.43 10.18 12.16
CA GLU A 78 -3.66 10.21 12.95
C GLU A 78 -4.23 8.79 13.13
N ALA A 79 -4.28 8.00 12.07
CA ALA A 79 -4.73 6.60 12.13
C ALA A 79 -3.78 5.73 12.97
N PHE A 80 -2.47 5.95 12.85
CA PHE A 80 -1.47 5.28 13.67
C PHE A 80 -1.66 5.61 15.16
N ARG A 81 -1.72 6.91 15.50
CA ARG A 81 -1.92 7.38 16.86
C ARG A 81 -3.21 6.83 17.48
N ALA A 82 -4.33 6.87 16.76
CA ALA A 82 -5.60 6.37 17.25
C ALA A 82 -5.54 4.88 17.63
N ARG A 83 -4.88 4.05 16.81
CA ARG A 83 -4.68 2.62 17.09
C ARG A 83 -3.76 2.38 18.28
N VAL A 84 -2.68 3.15 18.40
CA VAL A 84 -1.78 3.05 19.56
C VAL A 84 -2.50 3.45 20.86
N ASP A 85 -3.27 4.54 20.83
CA ASP A 85 -4.07 5.01 21.98
C ASP A 85 -5.09 3.95 22.42
N GLU A 86 -5.69 3.24 21.47
CA GLU A 86 -6.58 2.10 21.75
C GLU A 86 -5.86 0.96 22.47
N VAL A 87 -4.69 0.55 21.97
CA VAL A 87 -3.87 -0.48 22.61
C VAL A 87 -3.47 -0.08 24.02
N ILE A 88 -3.03 1.17 24.23
CA ILE A 88 -2.68 1.69 25.56
C ILE A 88 -3.88 1.63 26.50
N ARG A 89 -5.08 2.01 26.03
CA ARG A 89 -6.32 1.94 26.83
C ARG A 89 -6.64 0.50 27.24
N LEU A 90 -6.52 -0.45 26.32
CA LEU A 90 -6.76 -1.87 26.58
C LEU A 90 -5.78 -2.44 27.62
N LEU A 91 -4.51 -2.06 27.54
CA LEU A 91 -3.49 -2.49 28.51
C LEU A 91 -3.76 -1.92 29.90
N LYS A 92 -4.16 -0.64 30.00
CA LYS A 92 -4.53 -0.02 31.29
C LYS A 92 -5.79 -0.65 31.90
N ALA A 93 -6.76 -1.03 31.07
CA ALA A 93 -8.01 -1.63 31.53
C ALA A 93 -7.84 -3.07 32.04
N LYS A 94 -6.80 -3.79 31.61
CA LYS A 94 -6.52 -5.15 32.07
C LYS A 94 -5.86 -5.23 33.46
N GLY A 95 -5.46 -4.10 34.06
CA GLY A 95 -4.68 -4.08 35.29
C GLY A 95 -3.28 -4.71 35.10
N PRO A 96 -2.36 -4.55 36.08
CA PRO A 96 -1.14 -5.36 36.11
C PRO A 96 -1.44 -6.86 36.23
#